data_AF-A0A933BTU8-F1
#
_entry.id   AF-A0A933BTU8-F1
#
_cell.length_a   1.000
_cell.length_b   1.000
_cell.length_c   1.000
_cell.angle_alpha   90.00
_cell.angle_beta   90.00
_cell.angle_gamma   90.00
#
_symmetry.space_group_name_H-M   'P 1'
#
loop_
_entity.id
_entity.type
_entity.pdbx_description
1 polymer ?
#
loop_
_entity_poly.entity_id
_entity_poly.type
_entity_poly.pdbx_seq_one_letter_code
_entity_poly.pdbx_strand_id
1 'polypeptide(L)'
;MDAAAFVVELTEGLEQVLRRLTPEDTLRAETDGNLTVENLLMVALRNELEATEIAARWMATTPEVEVKLAFARQIGDEAKHYRLIQERLQ
;
A
#
# COMPACT_ATOMS: atom_id res chain seq x y z
N MET A 1 -9.91 -28.98 -15.07
CA MET A 1 -10.26 -27.79 -14.27
C MET A 1 -10.50 -26.66 -15.25
N ASP A 2 -11.64 -25.99 -15.19
CA ASP A 2 -11.95 -24.87 -16.08
C ASP A 2 -11.53 -23.52 -15.46
N ALA A 3 -11.60 -22.45 -16.25
CA ALA A 3 -11.17 -21.12 -15.81
C ALA A 3 -11.98 -20.59 -14.62
N ALA A 4 -13.26 -20.93 -14.51
CA ALA A 4 -14.10 -20.50 -13.40
C ALA A 4 -13.71 -21.23 -12.11
N ALA A 5 -13.48 -22.54 -12.20
CA ALA A 5 -13.00 -23.37 -11.09
C ALA A 5 -11.62 -22.90 -10.58
N PHE A 6 -10.72 -22.52 -11.49
CA PHE A 6 -9.41 -21.97 -11.13
C PHE A 6 -9.51 -20.63 -10.38
N VAL A 7 -10.38 -19.72 -10.83
CA VAL A 7 -10.57 -18.41 -10.17
C VAL A 7 -11.16 -18.57 -8.77
N VAL A 8 -12.10 -19.52 -8.59
CA VAL A 8 -12.66 -19.83 -7.27
C VAL A 8 -11.58 -20.36 -6.33
N GLU A 9 -10.80 -21.36 -6.76
CA GLU A 9 -9.71 -21.92 -5.96
C GLU A 9 -8.65 -20.87 -5.61
N LEU A 10 -8.26 -20.02 -6.57
CA LEU A 10 -7.31 -18.93 -6.33
C LEU A 10 -7.85 -17.90 -5.33
N THR A 11 -9.14 -17.57 -5.42
CA THR A 11 -9.79 -16.63 -4.51
C THR A 11 -9.83 -17.19 -3.09
N GLU A 12 -10.19 -18.46 -2.92
CA GLU A 12 -10.19 -19.13 -1.61
C GLU A 12 -8.77 -19.19 -1.00
N GLY A 13 -7.76 -19.49 -1.82
CA GLY A 13 -6.36 -19.48 -1.41
C GLY A 13 -5.88 -18.10 -0.98
N LEU A 14 -6.22 -17.06 -1.75
CA LEU A 14 -5.92 -15.67 -1.41
C LEU A 14 -6.59 -15.24 -0.11
N GLU A 15 -7.88 -15.53 0.07
CA GLU A 15 -8.60 -15.20 1.30
C GLU A 15 -7.99 -15.88 2.53
N GLN A 16 -7.56 -17.14 2.43
CA GLN A 16 -6.90 -17.82 3.54
C GLN A 16 -5.57 -17.19 3.93
N VAL A 17 -4.81 -16.68 2.96
CA VAL A 17 -3.55 -15.97 3.21
C VAL A 17 -3.83 -14.58 3.80
N LEU A 18 -4.78 -13.85 3.22
CA LEU A 18 -5.15 -12.51 3.67
C LEU A 18 -5.78 -12.49 5.08
N ARG A 19 -6.48 -13.56 5.48
CA ARG A 19 -6.98 -13.71 6.87
C ARG A 19 -5.87 -13.75 7.93
N ARG A 20 -4.63 -14.00 7.53
CA ARG A 20 -3.45 -13.93 8.42
C ARG A 20 -2.94 -12.50 8.63
N LEU A 21 -3.49 -11.53 7.88
CA LEU A 21 -3.11 -10.12 7.91
C LEU A 21 -4.18 -9.31 8.66
N THR A 22 -4.48 -9.68 9.90
CA THR A 22 -5.23 -8.81 10.82
C THR A 22 -4.51 -7.46 10.92
N PRO A 23 -5.19 -6.32 10.73
CA PRO A 23 -4.53 -5.00 10.69
C PRO A 23 -3.69 -4.70 11.94
N GLU A 24 -4.15 -5.12 13.11
CA GLU A 24 -3.40 -4.94 14.36
C GLU A 24 -2.12 -5.77 14.40
N ASP A 25 -2.13 -7.01 13.89
CA ASP A 25 -0.96 -7.89 13.91
C ASP A 25 0.08 -7.46 12.88
N THR A 26 -0.36 -6.96 11.72
CA THR A 26 0.53 -6.37 10.72
C THR A 26 1.16 -5.06 11.23
N LEU A 27 0.37 -4.16 11.82
CA LEU A 27 0.90 -2.92 12.41
C LEU A 27 1.84 -3.18 13.60
N ARG A 28 1.56 -4.19 14.44
CA ARG A 28 2.49 -4.58 15.52
C ARG A 28 3.81 -5.09 14.96
N ALA A 29 3.79 -5.90 13.91
CA ALA A 29 5.02 -6.38 13.28
C ALA A 29 5.86 -5.22 12.73
N GLU A 30 5.23 -4.22 12.12
CA GLU A 30 5.91 -3.05 11.56
C GLU A 30 6.44 -2.05 12.59
N THR A 31 5.97 -2.14 13.84
CA THR A 31 6.32 -1.23 14.94
C THR A 31 7.09 -1.92 16.06
N ASP A 32 7.59 -3.15 15.84
CA ASP A 32 8.19 -4.02 16.87
C ASP A 32 7.32 -4.15 18.14
N GLY A 33 6.00 -4.11 17.95
CA GLY A 33 4.98 -4.25 18.99
C GLY A 33 4.59 -2.96 19.72
N ASN A 34 5.21 -1.81 19.39
CA ASN A 34 4.96 -0.53 20.04
C ASN A 34 4.06 0.39 19.20
N LEU A 35 2.75 0.26 19.39
CA LEU A 35 1.69 0.97 18.63
C LEU A 35 1.47 2.43 19.09
N THR A 36 2.52 3.19 19.37
CA THR A 36 2.38 4.63 19.63
C THR A 36 1.99 5.36 18.34
N VAL A 37 1.30 6.49 18.48
CA VAL A 37 0.95 7.36 17.34
C VAL A 37 2.20 7.74 16.55
N GLU A 38 3.30 8.04 17.22
CA GLU A 38 4.59 8.36 16.59
C GLU A 38 5.12 7.22 15.72
N ASN A 39 5.12 5.98 16.24
CA ASN A 39 5.58 4.81 15.47
C ASN A 39 4.67 4.49 14.30
N LEU A 40 3.35 4.65 14.48
CA LEU A 40 2.39 4.49 13.39
C LEU A 40 2.59 5.55 12.30
N LEU A 41 2.92 6.78 12.65
CA LEU A 41 3.25 7.84 11.69
C LEU A 41 4.58 7.58 10.98
N MET A 42 5.57 6.98 11.66
CA MET A 42 6.82 6.54 11.01
C MET A 42 6.58 5.42 9.99
N VAL A 43 5.72 4.45 10.30
CA VAL A 43 5.29 3.42 9.33
C VAL A 43 4.52 4.07 8.18
N ALA A 44 3.62 5.00 8.46
CA ALA A 44 2.88 5.73 7.43
C ALA A 44 3.82 6.47 6.47
N LEU A 45 4.86 7.16 6.95
CA LEU A 45 5.86 7.81 6.08
C LEU A 45 6.51 6.82 5.10
N ARG A 46 6.89 5.63 5.57
CA ARG A 46 7.47 4.60 4.71
C ARG A 46 6.47 4.15 3.66
N ASN A 47 5.22 3.92 4.06
CA ASN A 47 4.15 3.51 3.15
C ASN A 47 3.89 4.56 2.05
N GLU A 48 3.88 5.85 2.38
CA GLU A 48 3.69 6.93 1.39
C GLU A 48 4.82 6.93 0.33
N LEU A 49 6.05 6.70 0.77
CA LEU A 49 7.21 6.63 -0.14
C LEU A 49 7.15 5.39 -1.03
N GLU A 50 6.85 4.22 -0.46
CA GLU A 50 6.72 2.97 -1.22
C GLU A 50 5.58 3.04 -2.24
N ALA A 51 4.41 3.56 -1.85
CA ALA A 51 3.28 3.78 -2.74
C ALA A 51 3.64 4.70 -3.91
N THR A 52 4.38 5.78 -3.63
CA THR A 52 4.92 6.69 -4.63
C THR A 52 5.81 5.97 -5.65
N GLU A 53 6.76 5.16 -5.17
CA GLU A 53 7.69 4.43 -6.04
C GLU A 53 6.98 3.37 -6.91
N ILE A 54 6.02 2.64 -6.34
CA ILE A 54 5.24 1.63 -7.07
C ILE A 54 4.42 2.29 -8.18
N ALA A 55 3.69 3.36 -7.86
CA ALA A 55 2.91 4.10 -8.85
C ALA A 55 3.79 4.68 -9.96
N ALA A 56 4.97 5.22 -9.62
CA ALA A 56 5.93 5.73 -10.59
C ALA A 56 6.43 4.63 -11.56
N ARG A 57 6.74 3.44 -11.04
CA ARG A 57 7.17 2.28 -11.85
C ARG A 57 6.08 1.84 -12.83
N TRP A 58 4.83 1.78 -12.39
CA TRP A 58 3.70 1.42 -13.27
C TRP A 58 3.42 2.52 -14.31
N MET A 59 3.38 3.79 -13.90
CA MET A 59 3.16 4.93 -14.81
C MET A 59 4.11 4.94 -16.00
N ALA A 60 5.38 4.56 -15.80
CA ALA A 60 6.38 4.52 -16.85
C ALA A 60 6.04 3.51 -17.97
N THR A 61 5.43 2.38 -17.61
CA THR A 61 5.23 1.22 -18.50
C THR A 61 3.79 1.03 -18.98
N THR A 62 2.79 1.58 -18.29
CA THR A 62 1.37 1.49 -18.65
C THR A 62 1.05 2.23 -19.96
N PRO A 63 0.44 1.62 -20.98
CA PRO A 63 0.15 2.32 -22.24
C PRO A 63 -1.09 3.23 -22.20
N GLU A 64 -2.07 2.93 -21.34
CA GLU A 64 -3.33 3.68 -21.26
C GLU A 64 -3.11 5.06 -20.61
N VAL A 65 -3.35 6.13 -21.36
CA VAL A 65 -3.12 7.53 -20.93
C VAL A 65 -3.89 7.86 -19.66
N GLU A 66 -5.17 7.48 -19.57
CA GLU A 66 -5.99 7.76 -18.38
C GLU A 66 -5.43 7.08 -17.12
N VAL A 67 -4.87 5.88 -17.27
CA VAL A 67 -4.25 5.15 -16.17
C VAL A 67 -2.92 5.82 -15.78
N LYS A 68 -2.11 6.29 -16.74
CA LYS A 68 -0.92 7.09 -16.43
C LYS A 68 -1.27 8.36 -15.64
N LEU A 69 -2.32 9.08 -16.05
CA LEU A 69 -2.76 10.28 -15.35
C LEU A 69 -3.26 9.97 -13.94
N ALA A 70 -3.90 8.82 -13.73
CA ALA A 70 -4.28 8.36 -12.40
C ALA A 70 -3.06 8.10 -11.51
N PHE A 71 -2.03 7.39 -12.02
CA PHE A 71 -0.79 7.20 -11.28
C PHE A 71 -0.06 8.51 -10.99
N ALA A 72 0.00 9.45 -11.95
CA ALA A 72 0.61 10.75 -11.74
C ALA A 72 -0.06 11.54 -10.61
N ARG A 73 -1.39 11.49 -10.51
CA ARG A 73 -2.12 12.08 -9.38
C ARG A 73 -1.78 11.38 -8.08
N GLN A 74 -1.82 10.05 -8.05
CA GLN A 74 -1.50 9.27 -6.86
C GLN A 74 -0.10 9.59 -6.32
N ILE A 75 0.92 9.61 -7.18
CA ILE A 75 2.29 10.03 -6.83
C ILE A 75 2.31 11.42 -6.16
N GLY A 76 1.54 12.38 -6.71
CA GLY A 76 1.44 13.72 -6.14
C GLY A 76 0.75 13.75 -4.78
N ASP A 77 -0.30 12.95 -4.60
CA ASP A 77 -1.06 12.85 -3.36
C ASP A 77 -0.23 12.20 -2.25
N GLU A 78 0.48 11.09 -2.52
CA GLU A 78 1.32 10.45 -1.50
C GLU A 78 2.52 11.34 -1.11
N ALA A 79 3.11 12.07 -2.06
CA ALA A 79 4.15 13.05 -1.75
C ALA A 79 3.63 14.18 -0.84
N LYS A 80 2.35 14.57 -0.98
CA LYS A 80 1.70 15.53 -0.09
C LYS A 80 1.43 14.90 1.28
N HIS A 81 0.92 13.68 1.35
CA HIS A 81 0.70 12.95 2.61
C HIS A 81 2.00 12.82 3.40
N TYR A 82 3.09 12.43 2.75
CA TYR A 82 4.41 12.32 3.36
C TYR A 82 4.82 13.63 4.05
N ARG A 83 4.68 14.77 3.37
CA ARG A 83 5.02 16.09 3.96
C ARG A 83 4.15 16.41 5.18
N LEU A 84 2.86 16.18 5.11
CA LEU A 84 1.94 16.44 6.23
C LEU A 84 2.27 15.58 7.45
N ILE A 85 2.62 14.32 7.25
CA ILE A 85 3.04 13.43 8.34
C ILE A 85 4.39 13.88 8.91
N GLN A 86 5.34 14.26 8.04
CA GLN A 86 6.65 14.74 8.46
C GLN A 86 6.53 16.03 9.30
N GLU A 87 5.69 16.98 8.89
CA GLU A 87 5.40 18.21 9.64
C GLU A 87 4.79 17.91 11.02
N ARG A 88 4.01 16.83 11.13
CA ARG A 88 3.39 16.41 12.40
C ARG A 88 4.36 15.75 13.38
N LEU A 89 5.46 15.20 12.89
CA LEU A 89 6.49 14.53 13.69
C LEU A 89 7.59 15.50 14.20
N GLN A 90 7.60 16.74 13.72
CA GLN A 90 8.50 17.82 14.19
C GLN A 90 7.93 18.53 15.43
#